data_AF-A0A959RMC0-F1
#
_entry.id   AF-A0A959RMC0-F1
#
_cell.length_a   1.000
_cell.length_b   1.000
_cell.length_c   1.000
_cell.angle_alpha   90.00
_cell.angle_beta   90.00
_cell.angle_gamma   90.00
#
_symmetry.space_group_name_H-M   'P 1'
#
loop_
_entity.id
_entity.type
_entity.pdbx_description
1 polymer ?
#
loop_
_entity_poly.entity_id
_entity_poly.type
_entity_poly.pdbx_seq_one_letter_code
_entity_poly.pdbx_strand_id
1 'polypeptide(L)'
;YEVAEEAAKRKMVIDFHGAYKPAGLRRAFPNVLTFEALIEFEYNGWTDFVSPDHDNLLPYLRMVTGPMDYIPYTTHNAQKKNFRPVGDMPMGQGTRAHSIALSVILESPMRMLPDSPSDYYREEECTEFYSKIPVEWDDLKVLEAKIGDYTLLARRNGDDWYIGAITDWIPREFEINFDFLSD
;
A
#
# COMPACT_ATOMS: atom_id res chain seq x y z
N TYR A 1 17.19 -4.16 18.18
CA TYR A 1 17.46 -2.71 18.27
C TYR A 1 18.84 -2.34 17.70
N GLU A 2 19.90 -3.12 17.93
CA GLU A 2 21.28 -2.82 17.50
C GLU A 2 21.43 -2.35 16.05
N VAL A 3 20.85 -3.07 15.07
CA VAL A 3 20.89 -2.67 13.65
C VAL A 3 20.30 -1.28 13.42
N ALA A 4 19.16 -0.98 14.05
CA ALA A 4 18.49 0.31 13.93
C ALA A 4 19.34 1.47 14.47
N GLU A 5 19.94 1.25 15.65
CA GLU A 5 20.81 2.23 16.30
C GLU A 5 22.10 2.50 15.52
N GLU A 6 22.77 1.44 15.07
CA GLU A 6 24.01 1.56 14.30
C GLU A 6 23.79 2.21 12.93
N ALA A 7 22.67 1.92 12.26
CA ALA A 7 22.28 2.60 11.04
C ALA A 7 21.98 4.09 11.30
N ALA A 8 21.30 4.42 12.40
CA ALA A 8 20.99 5.81 12.76
C ALA A 8 22.27 6.63 12.98
N LYS A 9 23.27 6.08 13.70
CA LYS A 9 24.60 6.71 13.88
C LYS A 9 25.30 7.02 12.55
N ARG A 10 25.01 6.24 11.51
CA ARG A 10 25.56 6.36 10.15
C ARG A 10 24.65 7.11 9.18
N LYS A 11 23.54 7.69 9.65
CA LYS A 11 22.53 8.38 8.83
C LYS A 11 21.96 7.50 7.71
N MET A 12 21.81 6.21 8.00
CA MET A 12 21.19 5.24 7.10
C MET A 12 19.75 4.97 7.53
N VAL A 13 18.86 4.86 6.54
CA VAL A 13 17.51 4.35 6.71
C VAL A 13 17.50 2.83 6.62
N ILE A 14 16.48 2.20 7.22
CA ILE A 14 16.27 0.76 7.16
C ILE A 14 14.84 0.47 6.75
N ASP A 15 14.74 -0.51 5.88
CA ASP A 15 13.55 -1.29 5.60
C ASP A 15 13.87 -2.76 5.91
N PHE A 16 12.99 -3.42 6.66
CA PHE A 16 13.19 -4.78 7.16
C PHE A 16 12.30 -5.78 6.43
N HIS A 17 12.93 -6.63 5.60
CA HIS A 17 12.32 -7.79 4.96
C HIS A 17 12.68 -9.11 5.67
N GLY A 18 11.83 -10.14 5.55
CA GLY A 18 12.03 -11.43 6.22
C GLY A 18 12.07 -11.35 7.75
N ALA A 19 11.53 -10.27 8.31
CA ALA A 19 11.59 -9.95 9.73
C ALA A 19 10.23 -10.18 10.43
N TYR A 20 10.23 -10.04 11.75
CA TYR A 20 9.00 -10.02 12.53
C TYR A 20 8.20 -8.72 12.26
N LYS A 21 6.89 -8.77 12.52
CA LYS A 21 6.01 -7.59 12.40
C LYS A 21 6.54 -6.38 13.20
N PRO A 22 6.34 -5.14 12.73
CA PRO A 22 6.71 -3.97 13.51
C PRO A 22 6.04 -4.01 14.88
N ALA A 23 6.73 -3.51 15.89
CA ALA A 23 6.24 -3.45 17.26
C ALA A 23 6.64 -2.12 17.92
N GLY A 24 6.45 -1.02 17.18
CA GLY A 24 6.79 0.33 17.63
C GLY A 24 8.27 0.72 17.50
N LEU A 25 9.12 -0.12 16.87
CA LEU A 25 10.55 0.18 16.68
C LEU A 25 10.78 1.55 16.04
N ARG A 26 9.96 1.93 15.05
CA ARG A 26 10.02 3.24 14.37
C ARG A 26 9.92 4.43 15.32
N ARG A 27 9.19 4.28 16.44
CA ARG A 27 9.05 5.36 17.43
C ARG A 27 10.35 5.61 18.19
N ALA A 28 11.11 4.54 18.48
CA ALA A 28 12.41 4.64 19.11
C ALA A 28 13.51 5.01 18.11
N PHE A 29 13.41 4.51 16.87
CA PHE A 29 14.37 4.69 15.79
C PHE A 29 13.66 5.08 14.49
N PRO A 30 13.41 6.38 14.26
CA PRO A 30 12.67 6.87 13.08
C PRO A 30 13.35 6.61 11.74
N ASN A 31 14.64 6.25 11.74
CA ASN A 31 15.35 5.80 10.54
C ASN A 31 14.89 4.41 10.07
N VAL A 32 14.14 3.66 10.88
CA VAL A 32 13.45 2.45 10.43
C VAL A 32 12.11 2.88 9.81
N LEU A 33 12.08 2.94 8.48
CA LEU A 33 10.96 3.51 7.73
C LEU A 33 9.78 2.56 7.67
N THR A 34 10.05 1.30 7.31
CA THR A 34 9.00 0.31 7.09
C THR A 34 9.52 -1.13 7.31
N PHE A 35 8.60 -2.09 7.23
CA PHE A 35 8.86 -3.52 7.35
C PHE A 35 7.98 -4.25 6.33
N GLU A 36 8.44 -5.34 5.78
CA GLU A 36 7.59 -6.33 5.10
C GLU A 36 6.74 -7.06 6.14
N ALA A 37 7.12 -8.27 6.58
CA ALA A 37 6.40 -9.07 7.58
C ALA A 37 4.90 -9.29 7.21
N LEU A 38 4.61 -9.44 5.92
CA LEU A 38 3.31 -9.77 5.36
C LEU A 38 3.48 -10.61 4.09
N ILE A 39 2.37 -11.11 3.56
CA ILE A 39 2.32 -11.59 2.17
C ILE A 39 2.03 -10.35 1.32
N GLU A 40 2.96 -9.93 0.47
CA GLU A 40 2.82 -8.76 -0.41
C GLU A 40 3.01 -9.13 -1.87
N PHE A 41 2.96 -8.13 -2.76
CA PHE A 41 2.91 -8.30 -4.22
C PHE A 41 3.89 -9.33 -4.79
N GLU A 42 5.10 -9.47 -4.22
CA GLU A 42 6.07 -10.48 -4.67
C GLU A 42 5.49 -11.90 -4.71
N TYR A 43 4.55 -12.24 -3.83
CA TYR A 43 3.90 -13.55 -3.79
C TYR A 43 3.02 -13.81 -5.02
N ASN A 44 2.55 -12.78 -5.73
CA ASN A 44 1.83 -12.96 -6.99
C ASN A 44 2.74 -13.40 -8.14
N GLY A 45 4.07 -13.45 -7.96
CA GLY A 45 4.98 -14.12 -8.90
C GLY A 45 4.87 -15.66 -8.84
N TRP A 46 4.39 -16.22 -7.73
CA TRP A 46 4.50 -17.65 -7.42
C TRP A 46 3.21 -18.29 -6.89
N THR A 47 2.26 -17.48 -6.42
CA THR A 47 1.02 -17.89 -5.75
C THR A 47 -0.16 -17.01 -6.19
N ASP A 48 -1.36 -17.28 -5.68
CA ASP A 48 -2.56 -16.44 -5.84
C ASP A 48 -3.03 -15.80 -4.53
N PHE A 49 -2.15 -15.72 -3.52
CA PHE A 49 -2.53 -15.29 -2.17
C PHE A 49 -2.77 -13.79 -2.04
N VAL A 50 -2.14 -12.96 -2.88
CA VAL A 50 -2.28 -11.49 -2.82
C VAL A 50 -3.49 -11.09 -3.69
N SER A 51 -4.67 -11.34 -3.14
CA SER A 51 -5.96 -11.05 -3.75
C SER A 51 -6.60 -9.78 -3.17
N PRO A 52 -7.63 -9.21 -3.82
CA PRO A 52 -8.44 -8.13 -3.26
C PRO A 52 -9.03 -8.46 -1.87
N ASP A 53 -9.30 -9.73 -1.57
CA ASP A 53 -9.76 -10.16 -0.24
C ASP A 53 -8.66 -10.00 0.81
N HIS A 54 -7.42 -10.40 0.47
CA HIS A 54 -6.23 -10.26 1.33
C HIS A 54 -5.93 -8.78 1.60
N ASP A 55 -5.98 -7.95 0.57
CA ASP A 55 -5.72 -6.51 0.70
C ASP A 55 -6.70 -5.84 1.67
N ASN A 56 -7.95 -6.28 1.71
CA ASN A 56 -8.97 -5.79 2.64
C ASN A 56 -8.81 -6.27 4.09
N LEU A 57 -7.88 -7.18 4.37
CA LEU A 57 -7.52 -7.60 5.72
C LEU A 57 -6.32 -6.80 6.27
N LEU A 58 -5.41 -6.36 5.40
CA LEU A 58 -4.15 -5.73 5.80
C LEU A 58 -4.33 -4.49 6.69
N PRO A 59 -5.24 -3.53 6.41
CA PRO A 59 -5.40 -2.32 7.22
C PRO A 59 -5.77 -2.61 8.68
N TYR A 60 -6.46 -3.74 8.92
CA TYR A 60 -7.07 -4.07 10.20
C TYR A 60 -6.31 -5.15 10.98
N LEU A 61 -5.37 -5.83 10.34
CA LEU A 61 -4.55 -6.87 10.96
C LEU A 61 -3.07 -6.48 10.99
N ARG A 62 -2.41 -6.46 9.83
CA ARG A 62 -0.96 -6.23 9.74
C ARG A 62 -0.58 -4.77 9.95
N MET A 63 -1.31 -3.83 9.34
CA MET A 63 -0.98 -2.40 9.37
C MET A 63 -1.15 -1.79 10.76
N VAL A 64 -2.01 -2.37 11.61
CA VAL A 64 -2.21 -1.96 13.02
C VAL A 64 -0.89 -1.96 13.81
N THR A 65 0.05 -2.81 13.42
CA THR A 65 1.34 -2.96 14.12
C THR A 65 2.40 -1.95 13.66
N GLY A 66 2.16 -1.26 12.54
CA GLY A 66 3.04 -0.27 11.94
C GLY A 66 3.05 -0.36 10.40
N PRO A 67 3.82 0.52 9.75
CA PRO A 67 3.96 0.55 8.29
C PRO A 67 4.28 -0.80 7.66
N MET A 68 3.94 -0.92 6.38
CA MET A 68 4.22 -2.13 5.62
C MET A 68 4.70 -1.81 4.21
N ASP A 69 5.79 -2.44 3.78
CA ASP A 69 6.35 -2.29 2.43
C ASP A 69 5.58 -3.09 1.37
N TYR A 70 4.25 -2.96 1.30
CA TYR A 70 3.42 -3.83 0.45
C TYR A 70 3.70 -3.74 -1.07
N ILE A 71 4.43 -2.72 -1.54
CA ILE A 71 4.77 -2.48 -2.96
C ILE A 71 3.54 -2.45 -3.93
N PRO A 72 2.57 -1.52 -3.75
CA PRO A 72 1.20 -1.63 -4.29
C PRO A 72 0.96 -1.39 -5.80
N TYR A 73 1.87 -0.70 -6.50
CA TYR A 73 1.58 -0.14 -7.84
C TYR A 73 2.26 -0.88 -8.99
N THR A 74 1.77 -2.09 -9.24
CA THR A 74 1.96 -2.72 -10.54
C THR A 74 0.93 -2.20 -11.55
N THR A 75 1.41 -2.03 -12.77
CA THR A 75 0.66 -1.74 -13.98
C THR A 75 0.13 -3.01 -14.66
N HIS A 76 0.66 -4.18 -14.31
CA HIS A 76 0.19 -5.47 -14.82
C HIS A 76 -0.98 -5.97 -13.97
N ASN A 77 -2.20 -5.56 -14.26
CA ASN A 77 -3.38 -5.95 -13.44
C ASN A 77 -4.24 -7.01 -14.13
N ALA A 78 -4.68 -8.02 -13.38
CA ALA A 78 -5.50 -9.10 -13.90
C ALA A 78 -6.73 -9.36 -13.02
N GLN A 79 -7.88 -9.52 -13.68
CA GLN A 79 -9.10 -10.03 -13.04
C GLN A 79 -8.93 -11.51 -12.64
N LYS A 80 -9.68 -11.98 -11.64
CA LYS A 80 -9.58 -13.35 -11.07
C LYS A 80 -9.42 -14.46 -12.11
N LYS A 81 -10.19 -14.42 -13.20
CA LYS A 81 -10.15 -15.43 -14.27
C LYS A 81 -8.83 -15.42 -15.08
N ASN A 82 -8.20 -14.26 -15.21
CA ASN A 82 -7.04 -14.01 -16.06
C ASN A 82 -5.72 -14.04 -15.26
N PHE A 83 -5.78 -13.91 -13.93
CA PHE A 83 -4.58 -13.90 -13.09
C PHE A 83 -3.80 -15.21 -13.21
N ARG A 84 -2.49 -15.11 -13.41
CA ARG A 84 -1.57 -16.25 -13.38
C ARG A 84 -0.30 -15.83 -12.65
N PRO A 85 0.24 -16.66 -11.75
CA PRO A 85 1.54 -16.40 -11.17
C PRO A 85 2.62 -16.59 -12.24
N VAL A 86 3.37 -15.52 -12.50
CA VAL A 86 4.50 -15.50 -13.43
C VAL A 86 5.66 -14.80 -12.75
N GLY A 87 6.66 -15.57 -12.31
CA GLY A 87 7.77 -15.04 -11.52
C GLY A 87 8.56 -13.93 -12.21
N ASP A 88 8.74 -14.03 -13.53
CA ASP A 88 9.49 -13.04 -14.32
C ASP A 88 8.67 -11.77 -14.65
N MET A 89 7.34 -11.83 -14.49
CA MET A 89 6.42 -10.72 -14.80
C MET A 89 5.16 -10.84 -13.92
N PRO A 90 5.28 -10.59 -12.61
CA PRO A 90 4.18 -10.73 -11.66
C PRO A 90 3.04 -9.77 -12.01
N MET A 91 1.82 -10.17 -11.66
CA MET A 91 0.60 -9.39 -11.95
C MET A 91 -0.14 -9.06 -10.66
N GLY A 92 -0.71 -7.88 -10.55
CA GLY A 92 -1.61 -7.51 -9.47
C GLY A 92 -2.98 -8.13 -9.70
N GLN A 93 -3.57 -8.77 -8.69
CA GLN A 93 -4.96 -9.20 -8.78
C GLN A 93 -5.90 -8.00 -8.58
N GLY A 94 -6.90 -7.85 -9.44
CA GLY A 94 -7.86 -6.75 -9.39
C GLY A 94 -7.72 -5.77 -10.55
N THR A 95 -7.77 -4.47 -10.25
CA THR A 95 -7.75 -3.38 -11.24
C THR A 95 -6.56 -2.46 -11.05
N ARG A 96 -6.25 -1.65 -12.06
CA ARG A 96 -5.25 -0.57 -11.94
C ARG A 96 -5.60 0.41 -10.81
N ALA A 97 -6.87 0.80 -10.74
CA ALA A 97 -7.36 1.72 -9.72
C ALA A 97 -7.20 1.14 -8.30
N HIS A 98 -7.39 -0.18 -8.13
CA HIS A 98 -7.14 -0.87 -6.87
C HIS A 98 -5.67 -0.72 -6.44
N SER A 99 -4.72 -1.04 -7.34
CA SER A 99 -3.28 -0.85 -7.08
C SER A 99 -2.90 0.58 -6.69
N ILE A 100 -3.50 1.58 -7.35
CA ILE A 100 -3.28 2.99 -6.99
C ILE A 100 -3.89 3.30 -5.62
N ALA A 101 -5.13 2.89 -5.37
CA ALA A 101 -5.85 3.16 -4.12
C ALA A 101 -5.13 2.56 -2.90
N LEU A 102 -4.47 1.42 -3.05
CA LEU A 102 -3.65 0.83 -1.99
C LEU A 102 -2.56 1.77 -1.48
N SER A 103 -2.03 2.68 -2.29
CA SER A 103 -1.03 3.65 -1.81
C SER A 103 -1.56 4.73 -0.88
N VAL A 104 -2.88 4.96 -0.89
CA VAL A 104 -3.56 5.83 0.07
C VAL A 104 -3.95 5.02 1.31
N ILE A 105 -4.34 3.77 1.14
CA ILE A 105 -4.82 2.90 2.22
C ILE A 105 -3.67 2.39 3.09
N LEU A 106 -2.67 1.78 2.46
CA LEU A 106 -1.55 1.09 3.09
C LEU A 106 -0.43 2.08 3.43
N GLU A 107 -0.19 2.27 4.72
CA GLU A 107 0.84 3.21 5.19
C GLU A 107 2.24 2.66 4.97
N SER A 108 3.06 3.41 4.23
CA SER A 108 4.50 3.23 4.21
C SER A 108 5.23 4.54 3.93
N PRO A 109 6.16 4.98 4.80
CA PRO A 109 7.05 6.12 4.53
C PRO A 109 8.01 5.88 3.36
N MET A 110 8.17 4.63 2.91
CA MET A 110 8.96 4.25 1.75
C MET A 110 8.09 3.37 0.85
N ARG A 111 7.92 3.74 -0.42
CA ARG A 111 7.08 2.99 -1.37
C ARG A 111 7.88 2.65 -2.61
N MET A 112 7.79 1.39 -3.03
CA MET A 112 8.39 0.91 -4.27
C MET A 112 7.45 1.13 -5.47
N LEU A 113 8.08 1.30 -6.64
CA LEU A 113 7.48 1.11 -7.95
C LEU A 113 7.96 -0.26 -8.48
N PRO A 114 7.15 -1.33 -8.38
CA PRO A 114 7.63 -2.69 -8.59
C PRO A 114 7.87 -3.07 -10.07
N ASP A 115 7.29 -2.35 -11.03
CA ASP A 115 7.38 -2.70 -12.45
C ASP A 115 8.60 -2.08 -13.14
N SER A 116 8.81 -2.45 -14.40
CA SER A 116 9.87 -1.86 -15.22
C SER A 116 9.57 -0.38 -15.53
N PRO A 117 10.60 0.49 -15.64
CA PRO A 117 10.40 1.88 -16.06
C PRO A 117 9.65 2.01 -17.39
N SER A 118 9.83 1.07 -18.32
CA SER A 118 9.13 1.05 -19.61
C SER A 118 7.62 0.86 -19.47
N ASP A 119 7.15 0.15 -18.45
CA ASP A 119 5.72 0.03 -18.16
C ASP A 119 5.15 1.37 -17.69
N TYR A 120 5.85 2.03 -16.77
CA TYR A 120 5.44 3.35 -16.26
C TYR A 120 5.43 4.44 -17.34
N TYR A 121 6.37 4.41 -18.29
CA TYR A 121 6.37 5.33 -19.43
C TYR A 121 5.20 5.09 -20.40
N ARG A 122 4.67 3.86 -20.48
CA ARG A 122 3.45 3.56 -21.24
C ARG A 122 2.18 3.98 -20.51
N GLU A 123 2.26 4.08 -19.19
CA GLU A 123 1.16 4.36 -18.28
C GLU A 123 1.35 5.73 -17.62
N GLU A 124 1.69 6.73 -18.43
CA GLU A 124 2.13 8.07 -17.99
C GLU A 124 1.11 8.73 -17.06
N GLU A 125 -0.17 8.77 -17.44
CA GLU A 125 -1.24 9.39 -16.64
C GLU A 125 -1.34 8.77 -15.23
N CYS A 126 -1.40 7.45 -15.14
CA CYS A 126 -1.48 6.74 -13.86
C CYS A 126 -0.22 6.93 -13.03
N THR A 127 0.95 6.92 -13.67
CA THR A 127 2.25 7.04 -13.01
C THR A 127 2.45 8.45 -12.47
N GLU A 128 2.09 9.48 -13.24
CA GLU A 128 2.15 10.86 -12.80
C GLU A 128 1.23 11.09 -11.61
N PHE A 129 0.00 10.56 -11.65
CA PHE A 129 -0.92 10.63 -10.51
C PHE A 129 -0.33 9.94 -9.28
N TYR A 130 0.12 8.68 -9.43
CA TYR A 130 0.68 7.90 -8.33
C TYR A 130 1.91 8.58 -7.69
N SER A 131 2.80 9.16 -8.51
CA SER A 131 4.03 9.81 -8.04
C SER A 131 3.79 11.05 -7.18
N LYS A 132 2.60 11.66 -7.28
CA LYS A 132 2.21 12.84 -6.50
C LYS A 132 1.56 12.47 -5.16
N ILE A 133 1.20 11.20 -4.94
CA ILE A 133 0.61 10.76 -3.67
C ILE A 133 1.69 10.79 -2.57
N PRO A 134 1.48 11.48 -1.45
CA PRO A 134 2.47 11.62 -0.38
C PRO A 134 2.63 10.33 0.45
N VAL A 135 3.82 10.12 1.02
CA VAL A 135 4.13 8.94 1.87
C VAL A 135 3.91 9.20 3.37
N GLU A 136 3.67 10.44 3.73
CA GLU A 136 3.40 10.89 5.11
C GLU A 136 2.04 11.59 5.16
N TRP A 137 1.37 11.48 6.30
CA TRP A 137 -0.01 11.89 6.46
C TRP A 137 -0.22 12.58 7.81
N ASP A 138 -0.94 13.70 7.79
CA ASP A 138 -1.27 14.50 8.96
C ASP A 138 -2.56 14.04 9.65
N ASP A 139 -3.48 13.45 8.88
CA ASP A 139 -4.77 12.95 9.37
C ASP A 139 -5.25 11.75 8.55
N LEU A 140 -6.12 10.95 9.16
CA LEU A 140 -6.77 9.80 8.56
C LEU A 140 -8.23 9.75 9.02
N LYS A 141 -9.15 9.59 8.06
CA LYS A 141 -10.57 9.37 8.29
C LYS A 141 -10.97 8.06 7.62
N VAL A 142 -11.43 7.08 8.40
CA VAL A 142 -12.12 5.91 7.83
C VAL A 142 -13.54 6.36 7.50
N LEU A 143 -13.89 6.38 6.22
CA LEU A 143 -15.20 6.85 5.77
C LEU A 143 -16.20 5.69 5.78
N GLU A 144 -15.79 4.54 5.25
CA GLU A 144 -16.59 3.32 5.28
C GLU A 144 -15.67 2.08 5.24
N ALA A 145 -15.99 1.05 6.01
CA ALA A 145 -15.18 -0.15 6.05
C ALA A 145 -15.98 -1.36 6.51
N LYS A 146 -15.69 -2.51 5.90
CA LYS A 146 -16.04 -3.82 6.43
C LYS A 146 -14.85 -4.74 6.22
N ILE A 147 -14.26 -5.19 7.33
CA ILE A 147 -13.03 -5.98 7.35
C ILE A 147 -13.18 -7.21 6.44
N GLY A 148 -12.27 -7.35 5.47
CA GLY A 148 -12.28 -8.44 4.47
C GLY A 148 -13.16 -8.21 3.25
N ASP A 149 -14.06 -7.21 3.26
CA ASP A 149 -14.98 -6.93 2.16
C ASP A 149 -14.59 -5.64 1.41
N TYR A 150 -14.40 -4.52 2.11
CA TYR A 150 -14.02 -3.24 1.49
C TYR A 150 -13.42 -2.25 2.50
N THR A 151 -12.64 -1.31 1.98
CA THR A 151 -12.02 -0.22 2.74
C THR A 151 -12.09 1.06 1.93
N LEU A 152 -12.73 2.09 2.50
CA LEU A 152 -12.79 3.45 1.99
C LEU A 152 -12.29 4.40 3.10
N LEU A 153 -11.18 5.08 2.85
CA LEU A 153 -10.62 6.05 3.77
C LEU A 153 -10.07 7.28 3.04
N ALA A 154 -10.00 8.38 3.77
CA ALA A 154 -9.34 9.61 3.35
C ALA A 154 -8.09 9.86 4.21
N ARG A 155 -7.01 10.33 3.60
CA ARG A 155 -5.82 10.82 4.32
C ARG A 155 -5.49 12.24 3.88
N ARG A 156 -4.95 13.04 4.81
CA ARG A 156 -4.56 14.43 4.56
C ARG A 156 -3.05 14.61 4.59
N ASN A 157 -2.50 15.41 3.69
CA ASN A 157 -1.13 15.92 3.74
C ASN A 157 -1.15 17.41 3.43
N GLY A 158 -0.77 18.26 4.39
CA GLY A 158 -1.00 19.69 4.30
C GLY A 158 -2.49 20.01 4.17
N ASP A 159 -2.85 20.71 3.10
CA ASP A 159 -4.23 21.08 2.80
C ASP A 159 -4.91 20.09 1.82
N ASP A 160 -4.15 19.14 1.26
CA ASP A 160 -4.64 18.19 0.26
C ASP A 160 -5.18 16.91 0.90
N TRP A 161 -6.33 16.45 0.41
CA TRP A 161 -6.95 15.19 0.80
C TRP A 161 -6.91 14.16 -0.33
N TYR A 162 -6.62 12.91 0.05
CA TYR A 162 -6.52 11.77 -0.85
C TYR A 162 -7.48 10.69 -0.36
N ILE A 163 -8.29 10.14 -1.27
CA ILE A 163 -9.24 9.07 -0.95
C ILE A 163 -8.80 7.79 -1.63
N GLY A 164 -8.72 6.73 -0.85
CA GLY A 164 -8.47 5.37 -1.32
C GLY A 164 -9.68 4.51 -1.06
N ALA A 165 -10.14 3.80 -2.09
CA ALA A 165 -11.23 2.83 -2.01
C ALA A 165 -10.79 1.52 -2.65
N ILE A 166 -10.88 0.42 -1.92
CA ILE A 166 -10.72 -0.93 -2.44
C ILE A 166 -11.90 -1.80 -2.00
N THR A 167 -12.19 -2.83 -2.79
CA THR A 167 -13.21 -3.84 -2.50
C THR A 167 -12.63 -5.23 -2.75
N ASP A 168 -13.31 -6.23 -2.25
CA ASP A 168 -13.15 -7.64 -2.59
C ASP A 168 -13.55 -7.94 -4.05
N TRP A 169 -13.81 -9.20 -4.38
CA TRP A 169 -14.27 -9.58 -5.72
C TRP A 169 -15.70 -9.16 -6.07
N ILE A 170 -16.42 -8.50 -5.14
CA ILE A 170 -17.80 -8.07 -5.35
C ILE A 170 -17.78 -6.59 -5.75
N PRO A 171 -18.36 -6.21 -6.92
CA PRO A 171 -18.50 -4.80 -7.28
C PRO A 171 -19.34 -4.04 -6.25
N ARG A 172 -18.93 -2.81 -5.93
CA ARG A 172 -19.59 -1.96 -4.94
C ARG A 172 -19.70 -0.52 -5.42
N GLU A 173 -20.71 0.15 -4.90
CA GLU A 173 -20.92 1.59 -5.04
C GLU A 173 -20.79 2.22 -3.66
N PHE A 174 -20.17 3.41 -3.59
CA PHE A 174 -19.98 4.15 -2.36
C PHE A 174 -20.59 5.55 -2.52
N GLU A 175 -21.29 6.02 -1.50
CA GLU A 175 -21.72 7.41 -1.38
C GLU A 175 -20.78 8.13 -0.42
N ILE A 176 -20.06 9.13 -0.91
CA ILE A 176 -19.01 9.81 -0.14
C ILE A 176 -19.50 11.18 0.30
N ASN A 177 -19.50 11.41 1.62
CA ASN A 177 -19.66 12.74 2.19
C ASN A 177 -18.28 13.39 2.39
N PHE A 178 -18.12 14.62 1.91
CA PHE A 178 -16.87 15.39 1.97
C PHE A 178 -16.87 16.43 3.12
N ASP A 179 -17.65 16.20 4.18
CA ASP A 179 -17.76 17.07 5.36
C ASP A 179 -16.47 17.19 6.19
N PHE A 180 -15.46 16.36 5.90
CA PHE A 180 -14.13 16.45 6.48
C PHE A 180 -13.23 17.50 5.81
N LEU A 181 -13.64 18.05 4.66
CA LEU A 181 -12.96 19.20 4.05
C LEU A 181 -13.26 20.46 4.86
N SER A 182 -12.27 21.33 5.01
CA SER A 182 -12.53 22.69 5.48
C SER A 182 -13.28 23.50 4.42
N ASP A 183 -14.07 24.47 4.87
CA ASP A 183 -14.77 25.44 4.01
C ASP A 183 -13.81 26.28 3.13
#